data_AF-A0AB34IZT9-F1
#
_entry.id   AF-A0AB34IZT9-F1
#
_cell.length_a   1.000
_cell.length_b   1.000
_cell.length_c   1.000
_cell.angle_alpha   90.00
_cell.angle_beta   90.00
_cell.angle_gamma   90.00
#
_symmetry.space_group_name_H-M   'P 1'
#
loop_
_entity.id
_entity.type
_entity.pdbx_description
1 polymer ?
#
loop_
_entity_poly.entity_id
_entity_poly.type
_entity_poly.pdbx_seq_one_letter_code
_entity_poly.pdbx_strand_id
1 'polypeptide(L)'
;MAAAVREAASAEFERTFETRLKSELSRLENDLSSKFEQLLRSHAPSPAPPPHAPAVPAAPVAAPPPPPPPPPPPPPPQMPLAVKPSSPTQRTSSVTVRSAADAMMMAVRRKADVKLVEQRDAVLMLIERTAAIMTVELSSMDAAAKSLREISTDCDALSLGIEGKDWGERLLIKRKGGGYHFTDEERHEASRAHRRARLLHSSVTWHERLVGGAQQVATLVRGFRSAAGGGTALSRLSMIERCGAHLEVVKKTISDICGDEYVAAALREMRAEAIPQTVAADADTLRQATLLLASFVHEQAVAELAGYRTERSMTQRFRATQTIAVLSAAKDLLIGIKAEVGAEKLPRSYLQEINDGIAEVQPVVDLYFAEDEIDDEI
;
A
#
# COMPACT_ATOMS: atom_id res chain seq x y z
N MET A 1 28.06 13.28 -45.32
CA MET A 1 26.80 14.05 -45.40
C MET A 1 25.66 13.41 -44.61
N ALA A 2 25.31 12.13 -44.82
CA ALA A 2 24.21 11.47 -44.09
C ALA A 2 24.39 11.38 -42.56
N ALA A 3 25.61 11.21 -42.06
CA ALA A 3 25.90 11.19 -40.62
C ALA A 3 25.66 12.56 -39.96
N ALA A 4 26.12 13.64 -40.59
CA ALA A 4 25.94 15.01 -40.09
C ALA A 4 24.46 15.42 -40.07
N VAL A 5 23.66 14.94 -41.02
CA VAL A 5 22.20 15.18 -41.03
C VAL A 5 21.49 14.45 -39.88
N ARG A 6 21.92 13.23 -39.53
CA ARG A 6 21.36 12.50 -38.38
C ARG A 6 21.73 13.15 -37.05
N GLU A 7 22.98 13.61 -36.92
CA GLU A 7 23.45 14.29 -35.71
C GLU A 7 22.72 15.62 -35.49
N ALA A 8 22.53 16.40 -36.56
CA ALA A 8 21.74 17.63 -36.51
C ALA A 8 20.27 17.37 -36.13
N ALA A 9 19.64 16.34 -36.71
CA ALA A 9 18.27 15.97 -36.40
C ALA A 9 18.10 15.47 -34.94
N SER A 10 19.09 14.76 -34.41
CA SER A 10 19.11 14.31 -33.01
C SER A 10 19.21 15.49 -32.04
N ALA A 11 20.12 16.43 -32.32
CA ALA A 11 20.31 17.62 -31.49
C ALA A 11 19.08 18.55 -31.51
N GLU A 12 18.40 18.66 -32.66
CA GLU A 12 17.16 19.41 -32.78
C GLU A 12 16.02 18.75 -32.00
N PHE A 13 15.88 17.43 -32.10
CA PHE A 13 14.90 16.66 -31.33
C PHE A 13 15.11 16.83 -29.81
N GLU A 14 16.35 16.70 -29.33
CA GLU A 14 16.67 16.90 -27.91
C GLU A 14 16.30 18.30 -27.42
N ARG A 15 16.60 19.34 -28.21
CA ARG A 15 16.22 20.73 -27.86
C ARG A 15 14.71 20.92 -27.83
N THR A 16 13.97 20.39 -28.81
CA THR A 16 12.51 20.47 -28.82
C THR A 16 11.91 19.71 -27.65
N PHE A 17 12.46 18.54 -27.33
CA PHE A 17 12.02 17.73 -26.21
C PHE A 17 12.25 18.43 -24.87
N GLU A 18 13.46 18.95 -24.62
CA GLU A 18 13.76 19.71 -23.39
C GLU A 18 12.87 20.94 -23.23
N THR A 19 12.62 21.67 -24.33
CA THR A 19 11.77 22.87 -24.32
C THR A 19 10.33 22.51 -23.96
N ARG A 20 9.81 21.42 -24.54
CA ARG A 20 8.47 20.92 -24.23
C ARG A 20 8.37 20.44 -22.77
N LEU A 21 9.39 19.75 -22.29
CA LEU A 21 9.44 19.23 -20.92
C LEU A 21 9.50 20.36 -19.88
N LYS A 22 10.31 21.41 -20.13
CA LYS A 22 10.31 22.63 -19.31
C LYS A 22 8.96 23.34 -19.33
N SER A 23 8.32 23.43 -20.49
CA SER A 23 6.99 24.05 -20.61
C SER A 23 5.92 23.29 -19.83
N GLU A 24 5.92 21.96 -19.86
CA GLU A 24 4.97 21.14 -19.09
C GLU A 24 5.22 21.23 -17.58
N LEU A 25 6.49 21.26 -17.15
CA LEU A 25 6.85 21.48 -15.75
C LEU A 25 6.34 22.83 -15.24
N SER A 26 6.60 23.92 -15.97
CA SER A 26 6.09 25.25 -15.59
C SER A 26 4.56 25.31 -15.57
N ARG A 27 3.88 24.57 -16.47
CA ARG A 27 2.41 24.49 -16.46
C ARG A 27 1.89 23.77 -15.21
N LEU A 28 2.52 22.67 -14.82
CA LEU A 28 2.19 21.92 -13.62
C LEU A 28 2.45 22.76 -12.34
N GLU A 29 3.59 23.44 -12.25
CA GLU A 29 3.90 24.33 -11.12
C GLU A 29 2.84 25.44 -10.96
N ASN A 30 2.43 26.06 -12.07
CA ASN A 30 1.39 27.09 -12.05
C ASN A 30 0.01 26.53 -11.64
N ASP A 31 -0.38 25.36 -12.14
CA ASP A 31 -1.66 24.72 -11.75
C ASP A 31 -1.68 24.34 -10.27
N LEU A 32 -0.56 23.83 -9.76
CA LEU A 32 -0.42 23.42 -8.36
C LEU A 32 -0.42 24.63 -7.42
N SER A 33 0.27 25.71 -7.80
CA SER A 33 0.23 26.98 -7.07
C SER A 33 -1.18 27.59 -7.07
N SER A 34 -1.90 27.51 -8.19
CA SER A 34 -3.28 28.01 -8.29
C SER A 34 -4.24 27.23 -7.40
N LYS A 35 -4.15 25.90 -7.38
CA LYS A 35 -4.95 25.04 -6.49
C LYS A 35 -4.65 25.32 -5.02
N PHE A 36 -3.39 25.57 -4.67
CA PHE A 36 -3.00 25.91 -3.30
C PHE A 36 -3.58 27.26 -2.85
N GLU A 37 -3.51 28.29 -3.69
CA GLU A 37 -4.18 29.58 -3.48
C GLU A 37 -5.70 29.42 -3.29
N GLN A 38 -6.33 28.57 -4.11
CA GLN A 38 -7.77 28.30 -4.03
C GLN A 38 -8.16 27.63 -2.71
N LEU A 39 -7.32 26.71 -2.22
CA LEU A 39 -7.46 26.04 -0.92
C LEU A 39 -7.29 27.00 0.26
N LEU A 40 -6.35 27.94 0.17
CA LEU A 40 -6.17 28.97 1.20
C LEU A 40 -7.37 29.91 1.25
N ARG A 41 -7.91 30.31 0.09
CA ARG A 41 -9.11 31.16 0.04
C ARG A 41 -10.36 30.45 0.54
N SER A 42 -10.48 29.14 0.33
CA SER A 42 -11.63 28.37 0.84
C SER A 42 -11.60 28.13 2.34
N HIS A 43 -10.45 28.32 3.00
CA HIS A 43 -10.27 28.17 4.45
C HIS A 43 -10.17 29.51 5.19
N ALA A 44 -10.59 30.62 4.56
CA ALA A 44 -10.74 31.88 5.27
C ALA A 44 -11.66 31.67 6.48
N PRO A 45 -11.21 32.00 7.71
CA PRO A 45 -11.99 31.75 8.91
C PRO A 45 -13.31 32.49 8.84
N SER A 46 -14.41 31.75 9.03
CA SER A 46 -15.76 32.33 9.13
C SER A 46 -15.74 33.43 10.19
N PRO A 47 -16.33 34.62 9.92
CA PRO A 47 -16.35 35.71 10.89
C PRO A 47 -16.89 35.21 12.23
N ALA A 48 -16.18 35.56 13.30
CA ALA A 48 -16.45 35.08 14.65
C ALA A 48 -17.94 35.29 15.01
N PRO A 49 -18.63 34.26 15.53
CA PRO A 49 -19.99 34.42 16.02
C PRO A 49 -20.02 35.44 17.17
N PRO A 50 -21.11 36.21 17.33
CA PRO A 50 -21.26 37.18 18.41
C PRO A 50 -21.10 36.51 19.79
N PRO A 51 -20.59 37.24 20.79
CA PRO A 51 -20.35 36.69 22.12
C PRO A 51 -21.66 36.21 22.75
N HIS A 52 -21.78 34.90 22.96
CA HIS A 52 -22.89 34.29 23.70
C HIS A 52 -22.74 34.54 25.21
N ALA A 53 -23.88 34.75 25.85
CA ALA A 53 -24.09 34.98 27.27
C ALA A 53 -23.50 33.87 28.19
N PRO A 54 -23.22 34.18 29.47
CA PRO A 54 -22.58 33.24 30.40
C PRO A 54 -23.38 31.96 30.63
N ALA A 55 -22.67 30.82 30.59
CA ALA A 55 -23.19 29.47 30.71
C ALA A 55 -23.63 29.12 32.14
N VAL A 56 -24.76 28.42 32.23
CA VAL A 56 -25.32 27.80 33.44
C VAL A 56 -24.48 26.56 33.82
N PRO A 57 -24.20 26.31 35.12
CA PRO A 57 -23.37 25.18 35.56
C PRO A 57 -23.96 23.81 35.22
N ALA A 58 -23.12 22.93 34.67
CA ALA A 58 -23.47 21.57 34.26
C ALA A 58 -23.68 20.63 35.47
N ALA A 59 -24.71 19.79 35.37
CA ALA A 59 -25.05 18.77 36.35
C ALA A 59 -24.09 17.55 36.28
N PRO A 60 -23.89 16.81 37.39
CA PRO A 60 -22.96 15.69 37.46
C PRO A 60 -23.43 14.48 36.63
N VAL A 61 -22.50 13.93 35.85
CA VAL A 61 -22.70 12.75 34.98
C VAL A 61 -22.67 11.48 35.83
N ALA A 62 -23.73 10.68 35.75
CA ALA A 62 -23.86 9.40 36.43
C ALA A 62 -22.93 8.33 35.80
N ALA A 63 -22.36 7.47 36.65
CA ALA A 63 -21.43 6.42 36.27
C ALA A 63 -22.09 5.32 35.41
N PRO A 64 -21.38 4.76 34.41
CA PRO A 64 -21.92 3.71 33.54
C PRO A 64 -22.10 2.37 34.28
N PRO A 65 -23.12 1.57 33.91
CA PRO A 65 -23.37 0.26 34.52
C PRO A 65 -22.28 -0.78 34.16
N PRO A 66 -22.07 -1.78 35.02
CA PRO A 66 -21.08 -2.83 34.78
C PRO A 66 -21.48 -3.74 33.60
N PRO A 67 -20.49 -4.30 32.87
CA PRO A 67 -20.73 -5.18 31.73
C PRO A 67 -21.36 -6.53 32.17
N PRO A 68 -22.23 -7.13 31.34
CA PRO A 68 -22.83 -8.43 31.63
C PRO A 68 -21.79 -9.57 31.58
N PRO A 69 -22.02 -10.67 32.35
CA PRO A 69 -21.12 -11.82 32.37
C PRO A 69 -21.11 -12.56 31.01
N PRO A 70 -19.97 -13.18 30.62
CA PRO A 70 -19.85 -13.92 29.38
C PRO A 70 -20.72 -15.19 29.38
N PRO A 71 -21.32 -15.57 28.23
CA PRO A 71 -22.12 -16.79 28.11
C PRO A 71 -21.27 -18.06 28.22
N PRO A 72 -21.86 -19.18 28.70
CA PRO A 72 -21.15 -20.46 28.83
C PRO A 72 -20.75 -21.06 27.47
N PRO A 73 -19.63 -21.81 27.41
CA PRO A 73 -19.14 -22.41 26.17
C PRO A 73 -20.09 -23.51 25.65
N PRO A 74 -20.25 -23.64 24.32
CA PRO A 74 -21.08 -24.66 23.71
C PRO A 74 -20.48 -26.08 23.86
N PRO A 75 -21.32 -27.13 23.93
CA PRO A 75 -20.88 -28.51 24.05
C PRO A 75 -20.17 -29.03 22.78
N PRO A 76 -19.22 -29.97 22.93
CA PRO A 76 -18.44 -30.49 21.81
C PRO A 76 -19.29 -31.34 20.84
N PRO A 77 -19.05 -31.24 19.51
CA PRO A 77 -19.75 -32.02 18.50
C PRO A 77 -19.36 -33.51 18.54
N GLN A 78 -20.37 -34.38 18.47
CA GLN A 78 -20.19 -35.83 18.39
C GLN A 78 -19.76 -36.26 16.98
N MET A 79 -18.74 -37.11 16.89
CA MET A 79 -18.21 -37.65 15.63
C MET A 79 -19.11 -38.78 15.09
N PRO A 80 -19.51 -38.76 13.80
CA PRO A 80 -20.19 -39.89 13.19
C PRO A 80 -19.23 -40.97 12.68
N LEU A 81 -19.62 -42.22 12.94
CA LEU A 81 -18.99 -43.48 12.54
C LEU A 81 -18.95 -43.71 11.02
N ALA A 82 -17.89 -44.41 10.61
CA ALA A 82 -17.53 -44.79 9.25
C ALA A 82 -18.57 -45.66 8.52
N VAL A 83 -18.78 -45.39 7.22
CA VAL A 83 -19.54 -46.24 6.29
C VAL A 83 -18.72 -46.54 5.03
N LYS A 84 -18.79 -47.82 4.63
CA LYS A 84 -18.14 -48.53 3.52
C LYS A 84 -18.16 -47.87 2.13
N PRO A 85 -17.20 -48.21 1.24
CA PRO A 85 -17.20 -47.80 -0.16
C PRO A 85 -18.13 -48.66 -1.01
N SER A 86 -18.83 -48.03 -1.96
CA SER A 86 -19.61 -48.69 -3.03
C SER A 86 -19.42 -47.94 -4.35
N SER A 87 -19.35 -48.72 -5.42
CA SER A 87 -18.82 -48.50 -6.78
C SER A 87 -19.42 -47.34 -7.60
N PRO A 88 -18.76 -46.91 -8.71
CA PRO A 88 -19.16 -45.74 -9.47
C PRO A 88 -20.23 -46.07 -10.52
N THR A 89 -21.37 -45.40 -10.43
CA THR A 89 -22.34 -45.32 -11.53
C THR A 89 -22.50 -43.85 -11.88
N GLN A 90 -22.21 -43.49 -13.14
CA GLN A 90 -22.48 -42.18 -13.71
C GLN A 90 -23.95 -41.79 -13.44
N ARG A 91 -24.15 -40.82 -12.54
CA ARG A 91 -25.44 -40.16 -12.34
C ARG A 91 -25.27 -38.70 -12.69
N THR A 92 -26.13 -38.24 -13.59
CA THR A 92 -26.50 -36.84 -13.74
C THR A 92 -26.90 -36.32 -12.36
N SER A 93 -26.04 -35.48 -11.77
CA SER A 93 -26.19 -34.97 -10.41
C SER A 93 -27.35 -33.99 -10.34
N SER A 94 -28.55 -34.50 -10.01
CA SER A 94 -29.59 -33.66 -9.43
C SER A 94 -29.04 -33.12 -8.11
N VAL A 95 -28.63 -31.85 -8.11
CA VAL A 95 -28.16 -31.16 -6.91
C VAL A 95 -29.33 -31.12 -5.92
N THR A 96 -29.38 -32.11 -5.02
CA THR A 96 -30.29 -32.10 -3.87
C THR A 96 -29.90 -30.91 -3.02
N VAL A 97 -30.77 -29.91 -2.96
CA VAL A 97 -30.63 -28.73 -2.11
C VAL A 97 -30.73 -29.22 -0.66
N ARG A 98 -29.60 -29.24 0.06
CA ARG A 98 -29.52 -29.85 1.40
C ARG A 98 -29.95 -28.90 2.52
N SER A 99 -30.05 -27.61 2.23
CA SER A 99 -30.41 -26.57 3.20
C SER A 99 -31.23 -25.45 2.57
N ALA A 100 -32.04 -24.74 3.37
CA ALA A 100 -32.70 -23.51 2.97
C ALA A 100 -31.69 -22.45 2.46
N ALA A 101 -30.48 -22.42 3.04
CA ALA A 101 -29.40 -21.53 2.59
C ALA A 101 -28.95 -21.85 1.15
N ASP A 102 -28.82 -23.14 0.81
CA ASP A 102 -28.49 -23.58 -0.55
C ASP A 102 -29.60 -23.19 -1.54
N ALA A 103 -30.87 -23.29 -1.11
CA ALA A 103 -32.02 -22.89 -1.92
C ALA A 103 -31.96 -21.39 -2.25
N MET A 104 -31.66 -20.56 -1.26
CA MET A 104 -31.51 -19.11 -1.42
C MET A 104 -30.33 -18.76 -2.33
N MET A 105 -29.17 -19.39 -2.15
CA MET A 105 -28.01 -19.18 -3.01
C MET A 105 -28.28 -19.56 -4.47
N MET A 106 -29.00 -20.67 -4.69
CA MET A 106 -29.43 -21.09 -6.03
C MET A 106 -30.44 -20.12 -6.64
N ALA A 107 -31.36 -19.57 -5.84
CA ALA A 107 -32.32 -18.56 -6.31
C ALA A 107 -31.64 -17.25 -6.70
N VAL A 108 -30.68 -16.76 -5.89
CA VAL A 108 -29.86 -15.58 -6.20
C VAL A 108 -29.07 -15.81 -7.48
N ARG A 109 -28.43 -16.99 -7.62
CA ARG A 109 -27.69 -17.34 -8.84
C ARG A 109 -28.58 -17.36 -10.07
N ARG A 110 -29.76 -17.99 -10.00
CA ARG A 110 -30.73 -18.00 -11.11
C ARG A 110 -31.18 -16.58 -11.49
N LYS A 111 -31.41 -15.70 -10.51
CA LYS A 111 -31.75 -14.30 -10.78
C LYS A 111 -30.63 -13.57 -11.53
N ALA A 112 -29.38 -13.80 -11.13
CA ALA A 112 -28.22 -13.27 -11.84
C ALA A 112 -28.08 -13.87 -13.26
N ASP A 113 -28.37 -15.16 -13.44
CA ASP A 113 -28.34 -15.82 -14.76
C ASP A 113 -29.37 -15.21 -15.72
N VAL A 114 -30.60 -14.97 -15.23
CA VAL A 114 -31.65 -14.32 -16.02
C VAL A 114 -31.20 -12.92 -16.43
N LYS A 115 -30.62 -12.14 -15.50
CA LYS A 115 -30.09 -10.80 -15.80
C LYS A 115 -29.02 -10.83 -16.88
N LEU A 116 -28.07 -11.77 -16.83
CA LEU A 116 -27.03 -11.92 -17.86
C LEU A 116 -27.60 -12.22 -19.24
N VAL A 117 -28.66 -13.04 -19.30
CA VAL A 117 -29.35 -13.37 -20.56
C VAL A 117 -30.15 -12.18 -21.09
N GLU A 118 -30.86 -11.46 -20.23
CA GLU A 118 -31.62 -10.26 -20.60
C GLU A 118 -30.71 -9.13 -21.07
N GLN A 119 -29.51 -9.01 -20.49
CA GLN A 119 -28.51 -7.99 -20.81
C GLN A 119 -27.37 -8.54 -21.67
N ARG A 120 -27.66 -9.51 -22.54
CA ARG A 120 -26.68 -10.22 -23.36
C ARG A 120 -25.74 -9.28 -24.12
N ASP A 121 -26.28 -8.27 -24.80
CA ASP A 121 -25.46 -7.36 -25.63
C ASP A 121 -24.52 -6.50 -24.76
N ALA A 122 -24.96 -6.10 -23.57
CA ALA A 122 -24.10 -5.39 -22.61
C ALA A 122 -22.96 -6.29 -22.10
N VAL A 123 -23.25 -7.58 -21.87
CA VAL A 123 -22.23 -8.57 -21.48
C VAL A 123 -21.19 -8.73 -22.59
N LEU A 124 -21.62 -8.86 -23.85
CA LEU A 124 -20.70 -8.99 -24.99
C LEU A 124 -19.87 -7.72 -25.20
N MET A 125 -20.47 -6.53 -25.12
CA MET A 125 -19.73 -5.26 -25.17
C MET A 125 -18.68 -5.15 -24.06
N LEU A 126 -18.99 -5.58 -22.83
CA LEU A 126 -18.03 -5.61 -21.73
C LEU A 126 -16.86 -6.56 -22.04
N ILE A 127 -17.16 -7.76 -22.54
CA ILE A 127 -16.14 -8.77 -22.90
C ILE A 127 -15.24 -8.23 -24.00
N GLU A 128 -15.81 -7.73 -25.09
CA GLU A 128 -15.07 -7.16 -26.23
C GLU A 128 -14.19 -5.99 -25.77
N ARG A 129 -14.77 -5.02 -25.04
CA ARG A 129 -14.02 -3.88 -24.52
C ARG A 129 -12.87 -4.32 -23.63
N THR A 130 -13.12 -5.26 -22.71
CA THR A 130 -12.09 -5.77 -21.79
C THR A 130 -10.99 -6.53 -22.53
N ALA A 131 -11.36 -7.37 -23.50
CA ALA A 131 -10.43 -8.12 -24.34
C ALA A 131 -9.60 -7.22 -25.25
N ALA A 132 -10.17 -6.08 -25.66
CA ALA A 132 -9.56 -5.08 -26.53
C ALA A 132 -8.70 -4.04 -25.80
N ILE A 133 -8.58 -4.06 -24.47
CA ILE A 133 -7.72 -3.12 -23.72
C ILE A 133 -6.28 -3.29 -24.18
N MET A 134 -5.86 -2.49 -25.15
CA MET A 134 -4.54 -2.61 -25.75
C MET A 134 -3.47 -2.00 -24.85
N THR A 135 -2.22 -2.43 -25.05
CA THR A 135 -1.02 -1.80 -24.48
C THR A 135 -0.98 -0.29 -24.63
N VAL A 136 -1.46 0.22 -25.77
CA VAL A 136 -1.39 1.64 -26.10
C VAL A 136 -2.33 2.48 -25.23
N GLU A 137 -3.49 1.95 -24.85
CA GLU A 137 -4.41 2.64 -23.93
C GLU A 137 -3.91 2.60 -22.47
N LEU A 138 -3.07 1.62 -22.16
CA LEU A 138 -2.45 1.45 -20.85
C LEU A 138 -1.07 2.12 -20.78
N SER A 139 -0.93 3.32 -21.34
CA SER A 139 0.33 4.07 -21.35
C SER A 139 0.84 4.45 -19.96
N SER A 140 -0.02 4.38 -18.94
CA SER A 140 0.32 4.60 -17.53
C SER A 140 -0.49 3.72 -16.59
N MET A 141 0.00 3.53 -15.36
CA MET A 141 -0.73 2.84 -14.31
C MET A 141 -2.00 3.58 -13.88
N ASP A 142 -2.04 4.92 -13.98
CA ASP A 142 -3.25 5.70 -13.73
C ASP A 142 -4.34 5.42 -14.76
N ALA A 143 -3.96 5.28 -16.04
CA ALA A 143 -4.87 4.89 -17.10
C ALA A 143 -5.39 3.47 -16.86
N ALA A 144 -4.50 2.54 -16.50
CA ALA A 144 -4.86 1.17 -16.11
C ALA A 144 -5.85 1.12 -14.94
N ALA A 145 -5.60 1.88 -13.87
CA ALA A 145 -6.47 1.96 -12.70
C ALA A 145 -7.82 2.60 -13.04
N LYS A 146 -7.86 3.58 -13.95
CA LYS A 146 -9.11 4.16 -14.45
C LYS A 146 -9.92 3.14 -15.26
N SER A 147 -9.31 2.50 -16.25
CA SER A 147 -9.97 1.46 -17.06
C SER A 147 -10.47 0.31 -16.19
N LEU A 148 -9.69 -0.14 -15.22
CA LEU A 148 -10.10 -1.17 -14.27
C LEU A 148 -11.34 -0.77 -13.46
N ARG A 149 -11.43 0.48 -12.99
CA ARG A 149 -12.62 0.97 -12.26
C ARG A 149 -13.87 1.00 -13.13
N GLU A 150 -13.73 1.41 -14.39
CA GLU A 150 -14.84 1.38 -15.36
C GLU A 150 -15.30 -0.07 -15.63
N ILE A 151 -14.36 -0.98 -15.87
CA ILE A 151 -14.66 -2.42 -16.01
C ILE A 151 -15.33 -2.97 -14.75
N SER A 152 -14.80 -2.68 -13.57
CA SER A 152 -15.34 -3.17 -12.30
C SER A 152 -16.77 -2.69 -12.08
N THR A 153 -17.05 -1.42 -12.39
CA THR A 153 -18.41 -0.85 -12.28
C THR A 153 -19.39 -1.59 -13.18
N ASP A 154 -18.99 -1.87 -14.42
CA ASP A 154 -19.83 -2.60 -15.39
C ASP A 154 -19.96 -4.09 -15.02
N CYS A 155 -18.91 -4.69 -14.47
CA CYS A 155 -18.93 -6.04 -13.92
C CYS A 155 -19.93 -6.17 -12.77
N ASP A 156 -19.93 -5.22 -11.83
CA ASP A 156 -20.85 -5.21 -10.69
C ASP A 156 -22.30 -5.00 -11.17
N ALA A 157 -22.50 -4.11 -12.14
CA ALA A 157 -23.79 -3.91 -12.78
C ALA A 157 -24.32 -5.20 -13.44
N LEU A 158 -23.44 -6.01 -14.03
CA LEU A 158 -23.79 -7.28 -14.68
C LEU A 158 -23.70 -8.52 -13.76
N SER A 159 -23.26 -8.36 -12.51
CA SER A 159 -22.96 -9.47 -11.59
C SER A 159 -21.89 -10.45 -12.12
N LEU A 160 -20.87 -9.90 -12.79
CA LEU A 160 -19.69 -10.58 -13.33
C LEU A 160 -18.41 -10.15 -12.59
N GLY A 161 -18.33 -10.40 -11.28
CA GLY A 161 -17.18 -9.95 -10.46
C GLY A 161 -15.81 -10.41 -10.99
N ILE A 162 -14.79 -9.55 -10.83
CA ILE A 162 -13.41 -9.79 -11.30
C ILE A 162 -12.68 -10.83 -10.42
N GLU A 163 -12.96 -10.87 -9.12
CA GLU A 163 -12.33 -11.82 -8.16
C GLU A 163 -13.05 -13.18 -8.08
N GLY A 164 -14.03 -13.41 -8.96
CA GLY A 164 -14.95 -14.53 -8.88
C GLY A 164 -14.58 -15.72 -9.76
N LYS A 165 -15.62 -16.42 -10.20
CA LYS A 165 -15.50 -17.48 -11.20
C LYS A 165 -15.15 -16.90 -12.55
N ASP A 166 -14.45 -17.70 -13.35
CA ASP A 166 -14.21 -17.41 -14.74
C ASP A 166 -15.50 -17.00 -15.47
N TRP A 167 -15.45 -15.91 -16.24
CA TRP A 167 -16.64 -15.40 -16.91
C TRP A 167 -17.18 -16.41 -17.94
N GLY A 168 -16.32 -17.15 -18.65
CA GLY A 168 -16.78 -18.20 -19.57
C GLY A 168 -17.55 -19.31 -18.85
N GLU A 169 -17.08 -19.75 -17.68
CA GLU A 169 -17.83 -20.68 -16.83
C GLU A 169 -19.14 -20.08 -16.31
N ARG A 170 -19.13 -18.80 -15.94
CA ARG A 170 -20.29 -18.07 -15.44
C ARG A 170 -21.40 -17.98 -16.49
N LEU A 171 -21.04 -17.93 -17.76
CA LEU A 171 -21.94 -17.84 -18.92
C LEU A 171 -22.43 -19.20 -19.44
N LEU A 172 -22.13 -20.32 -18.75
CA LEU A 172 -22.70 -21.65 -19.03
C LEU A 172 -24.19 -21.74 -18.62
N ILE A 173 -25.04 -20.90 -19.22
CA ILE A 173 -26.48 -20.82 -18.93
C ILE A 173 -27.25 -21.60 -19.99
N LYS A 174 -27.92 -22.68 -19.57
CA LYS A 174 -28.64 -23.59 -20.47
C LYS A 174 -30.01 -23.02 -20.86
N ARG A 175 -30.38 -23.16 -22.15
CA ARG A 175 -31.73 -22.80 -22.65
C ARG A 175 -32.74 -23.89 -22.31
N LYS A 176 -34.03 -23.52 -22.21
CA LYS A 176 -35.13 -24.50 -22.19
C LYS A 176 -35.20 -25.19 -23.55
N GLY A 177 -34.88 -26.48 -23.61
CA GLY A 177 -34.83 -27.25 -24.87
C GLY A 177 -33.42 -27.66 -25.31
N GLY A 178 -32.39 -27.35 -24.53
CA GLY A 178 -30.99 -27.72 -24.84
C GLY A 178 -30.17 -26.55 -25.40
N GLY A 179 -28.86 -26.73 -25.45
CA GLY A 179 -27.91 -25.67 -25.83
C GLY A 179 -27.72 -24.59 -24.76
N TYR A 180 -26.96 -23.55 -25.12
CA TYR A 180 -26.52 -22.47 -24.21
C TYR A 180 -26.95 -21.09 -24.74
N HIS A 181 -27.16 -20.14 -23.84
CA HIS A 181 -27.51 -18.75 -24.21
C HIS A 181 -26.34 -18.04 -24.92
N PHE A 182 -25.11 -18.34 -24.53
CA PHE A 182 -23.87 -17.84 -25.10
C PHE A 182 -23.17 -18.94 -25.89
N THR A 183 -22.60 -18.61 -27.06
CA THR A 183 -21.88 -19.60 -27.89
C THR A 183 -20.58 -20.04 -27.24
N ASP A 184 -19.95 -21.07 -27.78
CA ASP A 184 -18.69 -21.59 -27.23
C ASP A 184 -17.56 -20.57 -27.43
N GLU A 185 -17.56 -19.86 -28.56
CA GLU A 185 -16.64 -18.77 -28.88
C GLU A 185 -16.82 -17.58 -27.92
N GLU A 186 -18.06 -17.17 -27.66
CA GLU A 186 -18.37 -16.06 -26.74
C GLU A 186 -17.89 -16.38 -25.32
N ARG A 187 -18.05 -17.63 -24.88
CA ARG A 187 -17.57 -18.06 -23.55
C ARG A 187 -16.04 -18.13 -23.50
N HIS A 188 -15.39 -18.56 -24.57
CA HIS A 188 -13.92 -18.56 -24.63
C HIS A 188 -13.36 -17.13 -24.58
N GLU A 189 -13.95 -16.20 -25.32
CA GLU A 189 -13.57 -14.79 -25.29
C GLU A 189 -13.85 -14.18 -23.90
N ALA A 190 -14.95 -14.56 -23.25
CA ALA A 190 -15.25 -14.16 -21.89
C ALA A 190 -14.18 -14.63 -20.90
N SER A 191 -13.71 -15.89 -21.01
CA SER A 191 -12.60 -16.40 -20.18
C SER A 191 -11.31 -15.61 -20.41
N ARG A 192 -10.99 -15.28 -21.67
CA ARG A 192 -9.81 -14.46 -22.01
C ARG A 192 -9.91 -13.05 -21.43
N ALA A 193 -11.06 -12.41 -21.59
CA ALA A 193 -11.35 -11.08 -21.04
C ALA A 193 -11.27 -11.08 -19.51
N HIS A 194 -11.84 -12.08 -18.85
CA HIS A 194 -11.78 -12.24 -17.40
C HIS A 194 -10.34 -12.38 -16.90
N ARG A 195 -9.55 -13.24 -17.55
CA ARG A 195 -8.13 -13.41 -17.23
C ARG A 195 -7.38 -12.08 -17.35
N ARG A 196 -7.61 -11.33 -18.42
CA ARG A 196 -6.99 -10.01 -18.64
C ARG A 196 -7.40 -9.02 -17.56
N ALA A 197 -8.69 -8.93 -17.22
CA ALA A 197 -9.19 -8.06 -16.14
C ALA A 197 -8.57 -8.42 -14.78
N ARG A 198 -8.43 -9.71 -14.48
CA ARG A 198 -7.82 -10.19 -13.24
C ARG A 198 -6.33 -9.84 -13.17
N LEU A 199 -5.59 -10.02 -14.25
CA LEU A 199 -4.17 -9.62 -14.32
C LEU A 199 -4.03 -8.09 -14.17
N LEU A 200 -4.87 -7.32 -14.85
CA LEU A 200 -4.90 -5.86 -14.70
C LEU A 200 -5.20 -5.45 -13.25
N HIS A 201 -6.16 -6.11 -12.61
CA HIS A 201 -6.50 -5.91 -11.21
C HIS A 201 -5.29 -6.15 -10.29
N SER A 202 -4.64 -7.30 -10.42
CA SER A 202 -3.43 -7.59 -9.65
C SER A 202 -2.33 -6.55 -9.86
N SER A 203 -2.10 -6.14 -11.12
CA SER A 203 -1.08 -5.13 -11.44
C SER A 203 -1.37 -3.79 -10.76
N VAL A 204 -2.61 -3.31 -10.83
CA VAL A 204 -3.04 -2.05 -10.17
C VAL A 204 -2.94 -2.17 -8.66
N THR A 205 -3.40 -3.27 -8.06
CA THR A 205 -3.32 -3.48 -6.61
C THR A 205 -1.87 -3.48 -6.11
N TRP A 206 -0.95 -4.13 -6.82
CA TRP A 206 0.46 -4.12 -6.43
C TRP A 206 1.08 -2.74 -6.56
N HIS A 207 0.79 -2.03 -7.66
CA HIS A 207 1.24 -0.66 -7.85
C HIS A 207 0.76 0.27 -6.72
N GLU A 208 -0.55 0.25 -6.41
CA GLU A 208 -1.12 1.06 -5.33
C GLU A 208 -0.49 0.74 -3.97
N ARG A 209 -0.22 -0.53 -3.66
CA ARG A 209 0.44 -0.93 -2.42
C ARG A 209 1.88 -0.43 -2.35
N LEU A 210 2.65 -0.60 -3.42
CA LEU A 210 4.07 -0.23 -3.46
C LEU A 210 4.26 1.29 -3.47
N VAL A 211 3.58 1.98 -4.39
CA VAL A 211 3.65 3.45 -4.51
C VAL A 211 2.98 4.13 -3.32
N GLY A 212 1.84 3.61 -2.85
CA GLY A 212 1.18 4.09 -1.64
C GLY A 212 2.08 3.95 -0.41
N GLY A 213 2.81 2.83 -0.28
CA GLY A 213 3.82 2.65 0.76
C GLY A 213 4.94 3.71 0.68
N ALA A 214 5.41 4.03 -0.52
CA ALA A 214 6.46 5.03 -0.72
C ALA A 214 5.97 6.43 -0.31
N GLN A 215 4.74 6.78 -0.68
CA GLN A 215 4.09 8.03 -0.29
C GLN A 215 3.85 8.12 1.22
N GLN A 216 3.49 7.01 1.87
CA GLN A 216 3.33 6.95 3.33
C GLN A 216 4.66 7.24 4.04
N VAL A 217 5.78 6.65 3.57
CA VAL A 217 7.12 6.93 4.11
C VAL A 217 7.47 8.41 3.97
N ALA A 218 7.26 8.99 2.77
CA ALA A 218 7.52 10.41 2.55
C ALA A 218 6.64 11.32 3.43
N THR A 219 5.36 10.98 3.61
CA THR A 219 4.42 11.72 4.44
C THR A 219 4.79 11.65 5.92
N LEU A 220 5.22 10.48 6.40
CA LEU A 220 5.70 10.28 7.77
C LEU A 220 6.91 11.18 8.06
N VAL A 221 7.94 11.12 7.22
CA VAL A 221 9.17 11.92 7.38
C VAL A 221 8.87 13.41 7.33
N ARG A 222 8.01 13.85 6.40
CA ARG A 222 7.56 15.25 6.33
C ARG A 222 6.84 15.66 7.61
N GLY A 223 5.94 14.82 8.12
CA GLY A 223 5.22 15.04 9.36
C GLY A 223 6.16 15.23 10.56
N PHE A 224 7.18 14.38 10.69
CA PHE A 224 8.17 14.52 11.75
C PHE A 224 9.01 15.79 11.63
N ARG A 225 9.48 16.13 10.42
CA ARG A 225 10.23 17.38 10.20
C ARG A 225 9.40 18.62 10.52
N SER A 226 8.11 18.63 10.17
CA SER A 226 7.21 19.74 10.52
C SER A 226 6.90 19.80 12.02
N ALA A 227 6.82 18.65 12.70
CA ALA A 227 6.54 18.60 14.14
C ALA A 227 7.74 19.01 15.00
N ALA A 228 8.98 18.89 14.50
CA ALA A 228 10.19 19.20 15.26
C ALA A 228 10.28 20.66 15.78
N GLY A 229 9.48 21.59 15.26
CA GLY A 229 9.35 22.97 15.76
C GLY A 229 8.15 23.22 16.68
N GLY A 230 7.27 22.23 16.88
CA GLY A 230 6.07 22.35 17.71
C GLY A 230 6.26 21.73 19.09
N GLY A 231 5.74 22.38 20.14
CA GLY A 231 5.87 21.94 21.54
C GLY A 231 5.22 20.59 21.89
N THR A 232 4.61 19.89 20.93
CA THR A 232 4.00 18.56 21.06
C THR A 232 4.78 17.47 20.32
N ALA A 233 6.04 17.73 19.94
CA ALA A 233 6.88 16.78 19.23
C ALA A 233 7.13 15.50 20.07
N LEU A 234 7.10 14.34 19.39
CA LEU A 234 7.56 13.08 19.96
C LEU A 234 9.05 13.19 20.33
N SER A 235 9.49 12.38 21.30
CA SER A 235 10.91 12.25 21.60
C SER A 235 11.69 11.75 20.37
N ARG A 236 12.97 12.12 20.24
CA ARG A 236 13.81 11.67 19.12
C ARG A 236 13.88 10.15 19.02
N LEU A 237 14.01 9.47 20.15
CA LEU A 237 14.02 8.01 20.22
C LEU A 237 12.70 7.43 19.66
N SER A 238 11.55 7.94 20.13
CA SER A 238 10.24 7.49 19.66
C SER A 238 10.01 7.76 18.17
N MET A 239 10.55 8.85 17.63
CA MET A 239 10.51 9.11 16.18
C MET A 239 11.33 8.07 15.41
N ILE A 240 12.54 7.74 15.87
CA ILE A 240 13.41 6.72 15.25
C ILE A 240 12.77 5.32 15.33
N GLU A 241 12.23 4.93 16.49
CA GLU A 241 11.52 3.66 16.66
C GLU A 241 10.33 3.54 15.70
N ARG A 242 9.57 4.64 15.52
CA ARG A 242 8.46 4.68 14.55
C ARG A 242 8.95 4.58 13.11
N CYS A 243 10.10 5.18 12.78
CA CYS A 243 10.75 4.95 11.48
C CYS A 243 11.14 3.47 11.30
N GLY A 244 11.64 2.81 12.34
CA GLY A 244 11.95 1.38 12.33
C GLY A 244 10.73 0.51 12.09
N ALA A 245 9.62 0.77 12.78
CA ALA A 245 8.35 0.07 12.55
C ALA A 245 7.87 0.22 11.09
N HIS A 246 7.99 1.42 10.51
CA HIS A 246 7.65 1.64 9.10
C HIS A 246 8.59 0.92 8.13
N LEU A 247 9.89 0.82 8.42
CA LEU A 247 10.81 0.03 7.61
C LEU A 247 10.38 -1.45 7.57
N GLU A 248 9.96 -2.02 8.69
CA GLU A 248 9.49 -3.42 8.73
C GLU A 248 8.21 -3.64 7.91
N VAL A 249 7.29 -2.66 7.91
CA VAL A 249 6.11 -2.68 7.02
C VAL A 249 6.54 -2.64 5.54
N VAL A 250 7.53 -1.83 5.20
CA VAL A 250 8.07 -1.75 3.83
C VAL A 250 8.68 -3.09 3.40
N LYS A 251 9.58 -3.66 4.21
CA LYS A 251 10.20 -4.97 3.95
C LYS A 251 9.16 -6.06 3.75
N LYS A 252 8.17 -6.12 4.65
CA LYS A 252 7.07 -7.09 4.54
C LYS A 252 6.29 -6.90 3.24
N THR A 253 5.94 -5.67 2.89
CA THR A 253 5.19 -5.39 1.65
C THR A 253 5.97 -5.82 0.40
N ILE A 254 7.28 -5.54 0.36
CA ILE A 254 8.16 -5.95 -0.73
C ILE A 254 8.28 -7.48 -0.78
N SER A 255 8.48 -8.14 0.37
CA SER A 255 8.58 -9.60 0.44
C SER A 255 7.29 -10.30 0.02
N ASP A 256 6.14 -9.82 0.49
CA ASP A 256 4.82 -10.39 0.18
C ASP A 256 4.50 -10.29 -1.32
N ILE A 257 4.96 -9.23 -2.00
CA ILE A 257 4.70 -9.03 -3.44
C ILE A 257 5.81 -9.65 -4.29
N CYS A 258 7.08 -9.46 -3.96
CA CYS A 258 8.20 -9.87 -4.82
C CYS A 258 8.71 -11.29 -4.52
N GLY A 259 8.43 -11.82 -3.33
CA GLY A 259 8.83 -13.17 -2.91
C GLY A 259 7.82 -14.26 -3.24
N ASP A 260 6.62 -13.91 -3.70
CA ASP A 260 5.55 -14.87 -3.99
C ASP A 260 5.70 -15.47 -5.40
N GLU A 261 5.77 -16.80 -5.49
CA GLU A 261 5.79 -17.55 -6.75
C GLU A 261 4.57 -17.26 -7.64
N TYR A 262 3.40 -16.97 -7.02
CA TYR A 262 2.20 -16.58 -7.76
C TYR A 262 2.39 -15.26 -8.50
N VAL A 263 3.15 -14.32 -7.93
CA VAL A 263 3.43 -13.03 -8.59
C VAL A 263 4.36 -13.25 -9.78
N ALA A 264 5.37 -14.12 -9.67
CA ALA A 264 6.23 -14.47 -10.80
C ALA A 264 5.45 -15.14 -11.95
N ALA A 265 4.50 -16.03 -11.63
CA ALA A 265 3.60 -16.60 -12.63
C ALA A 265 2.73 -15.52 -13.30
N ALA A 266 2.07 -14.68 -12.51
CA ALA A 266 1.23 -13.61 -13.01
C ALA A 266 1.99 -12.57 -13.84
N LEU A 267 3.24 -12.23 -13.50
CA LEU A 267 4.08 -11.33 -14.31
C LEU A 267 4.42 -11.92 -15.69
N ARG A 268 4.62 -13.25 -15.79
CA ARG A 268 4.78 -13.93 -17.08
C ARG A 268 3.50 -13.85 -17.91
N GLU A 269 2.35 -14.03 -17.27
CA GLU A 269 1.05 -13.91 -17.94
C GLU A 269 0.76 -12.47 -18.37
N MET A 270 1.03 -11.47 -17.52
CA MET A 270 0.93 -10.05 -17.87
C MET A 270 1.81 -9.72 -19.07
N ARG A 271 3.01 -10.30 -19.17
CA ARG A 271 3.88 -10.13 -20.34
C ARG A 271 3.27 -10.70 -21.60
N ALA A 272 2.68 -11.89 -21.51
CA ALA A 272 2.01 -12.52 -22.64
C ALA A 272 0.79 -11.72 -23.13
N GLU A 273 0.02 -11.13 -22.21
CA GLU A 273 -1.15 -10.29 -22.51
C GLU A 273 -0.80 -8.81 -22.76
N ALA A 274 0.49 -8.48 -22.66
CA ALA A 274 1.01 -7.13 -22.78
C ALA A 274 0.33 -6.11 -21.83
N ILE A 275 0.12 -6.53 -20.59
CA ILE A 275 -0.31 -5.68 -19.48
C ILE A 275 0.94 -4.98 -18.90
N PRO A 276 0.86 -3.68 -18.54
CA PRO A 276 1.99 -2.96 -17.95
C PRO A 276 2.60 -3.70 -16.76
N GLN A 277 3.93 -3.75 -16.69
CA GLN A 277 4.68 -4.37 -15.60
C GLN A 277 5.50 -3.29 -14.91
N THR A 278 4.95 -2.68 -13.86
CA THR A 278 5.66 -1.68 -13.05
C THR A 278 6.16 -2.22 -11.72
N VAL A 279 5.78 -3.45 -11.34
CA VAL A 279 6.07 -4.03 -10.01
C VAL A 279 7.54 -3.89 -9.58
N ALA A 280 8.50 -4.20 -10.47
CA ALA A 280 9.92 -4.07 -10.15
C ALA A 280 10.34 -2.61 -9.92
N ALA A 281 9.89 -1.70 -10.80
CA ALA A 281 10.15 -0.27 -10.67
C ALA A 281 9.47 0.33 -9.44
N ASP A 282 8.23 -0.05 -9.15
CA ASP A 282 7.46 0.40 -7.98
C ASP A 282 8.09 -0.11 -6.68
N ALA A 283 8.58 -1.36 -6.67
CA ALA A 283 9.34 -1.90 -5.54
C ALA A 283 10.65 -1.14 -5.33
N ASP A 284 11.36 -0.80 -6.41
CA ASP A 284 12.55 0.04 -6.32
C ASP A 284 12.23 1.46 -5.85
N THR A 285 11.12 2.05 -6.28
CA THR A 285 10.63 3.33 -5.74
C THR A 285 10.34 3.23 -4.24
N LEU A 286 9.71 2.16 -3.78
CA LEU A 286 9.46 1.91 -2.37
C LEU A 286 10.77 1.75 -1.57
N ARG A 287 11.74 0.99 -2.09
CA ARG A 287 13.08 0.89 -1.50
C ARG A 287 13.76 2.25 -1.43
N GLN A 288 13.75 3.02 -2.51
CA GLN A 288 14.34 4.36 -2.54
C GLN A 288 13.67 5.32 -1.54
N ALA A 289 12.36 5.20 -1.31
CA ALA A 289 11.68 6.00 -0.29
C ALA A 289 12.22 5.76 1.12
N THR A 290 12.77 4.58 1.42
CA THR A 290 13.43 4.33 2.72
C THR A 290 14.70 5.15 2.93
N LEU A 291 15.32 5.70 1.88
CA LEU A 291 16.43 6.65 2.02
C LEU A 291 15.98 7.96 2.70
N LEU A 292 14.71 8.32 2.60
CA LEU A 292 14.14 9.45 3.36
C LEU A 292 14.14 9.16 4.86
N LEU A 293 13.89 7.90 5.26
CA LEU A 293 14.01 7.48 6.66
C LEU A 293 15.47 7.59 7.10
N ALA A 294 16.41 7.12 6.28
CA ALA A 294 17.84 7.19 6.61
C ALA A 294 18.33 8.63 6.82
N SER A 295 18.01 9.54 5.89
CA SER A 295 18.33 10.97 6.01
C SER A 295 17.75 11.56 7.30
N PHE A 296 16.47 11.31 7.57
CA PHE A 296 15.82 11.82 8.77
C PHE A 296 16.43 11.27 10.06
N VAL A 297 16.71 9.97 10.11
CA VAL A 297 17.31 9.31 11.28
C VAL A 297 18.70 9.84 11.56
N HIS A 298 19.51 10.03 10.50
CA HIS A 298 20.82 10.67 10.61
C HIS A 298 20.71 12.12 11.12
N GLU A 299 19.79 12.92 10.58
CA GLU A 299 19.51 14.30 11.07
C GLU A 299 19.19 14.30 12.57
N GLN A 300 18.34 13.38 13.05
CA GLN A 300 17.98 13.30 14.47
C GLN A 300 19.17 12.87 15.34
N ALA A 301 19.96 11.89 14.89
CA ALA A 301 21.14 11.42 15.60
C ALA A 301 22.21 12.51 15.73
N VAL A 302 22.51 13.22 14.64
CA VAL A 302 23.46 14.34 14.64
C VAL A 302 22.97 15.49 15.53
N ALA A 303 21.67 15.82 15.49
CA ALA A 303 21.10 16.85 16.34
C ALA A 303 21.17 16.47 17.84
N GLU A 304 20.97 15.20 18.19
CA GLU A 304 21.10 14.74 19.57
C GLU A 304 22.56 14.82 20.05
N LEU A 305 23.50 14.35 19.22
CA LEU A 305 24.93 14.41 19.52
C LEU A 305 25.43 15.86 19.66
N ALA A 306 24.97 16.76 18.80
CA ALA A 306 25.28 18.19 18.91
C ALA A 306 24.73 18.78 20.22
N GLY A 307 23.50 18.44 20.58
CA GLY A 307 22.90 18.83 21.86
C GLY A 307 23.74 18.36 23.05
N TYR A 308 24.14 17.09 23.06
CA TYR A 308 25.03 16.52 24.06
C TYR A 308 26.37 17.28 24.19
N ARG A 309 27.02 17.59 23.07
CA ARG A 309 28.30 18.32 23.05
C ARG A 309 28.19 19.75 23.60
N THR A 310 27.02 20.38 23.48
CA THR A 310 26.79 21.74 24.01
C THR A 310 26.42 21.78 25.50
N GLU A 311 26.09 20.65 26.10
CA GLU A 311 25.76 20.57 27.53
C GLU A 311 26.98 20.83 28.42
N ARG A 312 26.72 21.28 29.65
CA ARG A 312 27.77 21.40 30.68
C ARG A 312 28.15 20.02 31.19
N SER A 313 29.39 19.86 31.66
CA SER A 313 29.93 18.57 32.11
C SER A 313 29.05 17.84 33.15
N MET A 314 28.41 18.57 34.07
CA MET A 314 27.52 17.96 35.06
C MET A 314 26.21 17.44 34.47
N THR A 315 25.64 18.09 33.44
CA THR A 315 24.41 17.62 32.78
C THR A 315 24.67 16.57 31.71
N GLN A 316 25.90 16.49 31.20
CA GLN A 316 26.31 15.48 30.22
C GLN A 316 26.15 14.06 30.76
N ARG A 317 26.47 13.78 32.03
CA ARG A 317 26.33 12.43 32.61
C ARG A 317 24.90 11.89 32.49
N PHE A 318 23.90 12.67 32.90
CA PHE A 318 22.49 12.25 32.82
C PHE A 318 22.00 12.10 31.38
N ARG A 319 22.49 12.94 30.47
CA ARG A 319 22.08 12.93 29.07
C ARG A 319 22.77 11.83 28.26
N ALA A 320 23.95 11.38 28.66
CA ALA A 320 24.77 10.40 27.95
C ALA A 320 23.98 9.11 27.64
N THR A 321 23.26 8.57 28.64
CA THR A 321 22.43 7.36 28.47
C THR A 321 21.34 7.55 27.42
N GLN A 322 20.65 8.70 27.44
CA GLN A 322 19.63 9.03 26.45
C GLN A 322 20.23 9.21 25.05
N THR A 323 21.37 9.88 24.94
CA THR A 323 22.08 10.08 23.67
C THR A 323 22.55 8.75 23.08
N ILE A 324 23.13 7.85 23.89
CA ILE A 324 23.53 6.50 23.43
C ILE A 324 22.33 5.69 22.94
N ALA A 325 21.18 5.76 23.63
CA ALA A 325 19.97 5.07 23.19
C ALA A 325 19.52 5.55 21.81
N VAL A 326 19.51 6.88 21.58
CA VAL A 326 19.16 7.48 20.28
C VAL A 326 20.14 7.06 19.19
N LEU A 327 21.46 7.15 19.46
CA LEU A 327 22.49 6.80 18.48
C LEU A 327 22.49 5.31 18.12
N SER A 328 22.28 4.43 19.11
CA SER A 328 22.22 2.98 18.89
C SER A 328 20.99 2.60 18.06
N ALA A 329 19.81 3.14 18.41
CA ALA A 329 18.60 2.94 17.63
C ALA A 329 18.75 3.46 16.18
N ALA A 330 19.41 4.61 16.01
CA ALA A 330 19.70 5.17 14.68
C ALA A 330 20.64 4.26 13.87
N LYS A 331 21.70 3.74 14.49
CA LYS A 331 22.65 2.80 13.87
C LYS A 331 21.96 1.54 13.39
N ASP A 332 21.17 0.89 14.25
CA ASP A 332 20.46 -0.35 13.92
C ASP A 332 19.50 -0.15 12.75
N LEU A 333 18.77 0.97 12.76
CA LEU A 333 17.88 1.32 11.68
C LEU A 333 18.63 1.58 10.36
N LEU A 334 19.74 2.32 10.38
CA LEU A 334 20.55 2.56 9.19
C LEU A 334 21.15 1.27 8.61
N ILE A 335 21.54 0.32 9.46
CA ILE A 335 21.98 -1.02 9.02
C ILE A 335 20.83 -1.75 8.32
N GLY A 336 19.63 -1.70 8.91
CA GLY A 336 18.42 -2.26 8.32
C GLY A 336 18.07 -1.66 6.96
N ILE A 337 18.18 -0.33 6.82
CA ILE A 337 17.94 0.37 5.54
C ILE A 337 19.02 -0.03 4.53
N LYS A 338 20.29 -0.04 4.92
CA LYS A 338 21.42 -0.44 4.06
C LYS A 338 21.22 -1.83 3.46
N ALA A 339 20.74 -2.78 4.25
CA ALA A 339 20.46 -4.14 3.78
C ALA A 339 19.34 -4.17 2.73
N GLU A 340 18.33 -3.30 2.84
CA GLU A 340 17.19 -3.25 1.93
C GLU A 340 17.51 -2.52 0.61
N VAL A 341 18.21 -1.38 0.66
CA VAL A 341 18.43 -0.54 -0.53
C VAL A 341 19.69 -0.87 -1.31
N GLY A 342 20.65 -1.55 -0.68
CA GLY A 342 22.01 -1.78 -1.18
C GLY A 342 23.05 -0.87 -0.52
N ALA A 343 24.24 -1.41 -0.28
CA ALA A 343 25.32 -0.72 0.43
C ALA A 343 25.86 0.52 -0.31
N GLU A 344 25.65 0.59 -1.62
CA GLU A 344 26.09 1.66 -2.51
C GLU A 344 25.19 2.89 -2.47
N LYS A 345 23.92 2.74 -2.07
CA LYS A 345 22.95 3.85 -2.08
C LYS A 345 22.93 4.64 -0.77
N LEU A 346 23.31 4.02 0.34
CA LEU A 346 23.39 4.69 1.64
C LEU A 346 24.74 5.42 1.78
N PRO A 347 24.75 6.75 2.07
CA PRO A 347 26.00 7.47 2.32
C PRO A 347 26.80 6.83 3.44
N ARG A 348 28.08 6.50 3.17
CA ARG A 348 28.97 5.88 4.16
C ARG A 348 29.18 6.76 5.40
N SER A 349 29.14 8.07 5.22
CA SER A 349 29.28 9.05 6.30
C SER A 349 28.22 8.89 7.38
N TYR A 350 26.98 8.48 7.05
CA TYR A 350 25.91 8.38 8.03
C TYR A 350 26.22 7.37 9.13
N LEU A 351 26.66 6.17 8.76
CA LEU A 351 27.04 5.13 9.74
C LEU A 351 28.35 5.49 10.45
N GLN A 352 29.30 6.11 9.75
CA GLN A 352 30.57 6.51 10.34
C GLN A 352 30.37 7.54 11.46
N GLU A 353 29.65 8.64 11.17
CA GLU A 353 29.38 9.70 12.15
C GLU A 353 28.63 9.20 13.39
N ILE A 354 27.68 8.26 13.22
CA ILE A 354 26.96 7.68 14.35
C ILE A 354 27.86 6.76 15.17
N ASN A 355 28.71 5.95 14.54
CA ASN A 355 29.68 5.11 15.28
C ASN A 355 30.68 5.97 16.05
N ASP A 356 31.17 7.05 15.44
CA ASP A 356 32.08 8.00 16.08
C ASP A 356 31.40 8.68 17.28
N GLY A 357 30.13 9.08 17.13
CA GLY A 357 29.32 9.62 18.22
C GLY A 357 29.09 8.63 19.36
N ILE A 358 28.83 7.35 19.06
CA ILE A 358 28.71 6.30 20.09
C ILE A 358 30.04 6.17 20.84
N ALA A 359 31.16 6.09 20.13
CA ALA A 359 32.48 5.97 20.73
C ALA A 359 32.85 7.19 21.61
N GLU A 360 32.35 8.38 21.29
CA GLU A 360 32.53 9.59 22.09
C GLU A 360 31.71 9.57 23.40
N VAL A 361 30.45 9.11 23.35
CA VAL A 361 29.53 9.20 24.50
C VAL A 361 29.64 7.98 25.43
N GLN A 362 29.94 6.79 24.90
CA GLN A 362 29.95 5.52 25.64
C GLN A 362 30.81 5.55 26.91
N PRO A 363 32.05 6.10 26.91
CA PRO A 363 32.87 6.12 28.12
C PRO A 363 32.24 6.86 29.31
N VAL A 364 31.39 7.85 29.04
CA VAL A 364 30.69 8.60 30.10
C VAL A 364 29.59 7.76 30.74
N VAL A 365 28.91 6.94 29.93
CA VAL A 365 27.89 6.00 30.42
C VAL A 365 28.53 4.88 31.25
N ASP A 366 29.66 4.33 30.79
CA ASP A 366 30.36 3.25 31.49
C ASP A 366 30.88 3.71 32.87
N LEU A 367 31.40 4.94 32.97
CA LEU A 367 31.82 5.52 34.25
C LEU A 367 30.66 5.71 35.22
N TYR A 368 29.48 6.07 34.72
CA TYR A 368 28.31 6.30 35.57
C TYR A 368 27.83 5.00 36.25
N PHE A 369 27.79 3.90 35.51
CA PHE A 369 27.41 2.60 36.08
C PHE A 369 28.48 2.00 37.01
N ALA A 370 29.76 2.33 36.82
CA ALA A 370 30.82 1.90 37.71
C ALA A 370 30.83 2.66 39.05
N GLU A 371 30.38 3.92 39.08
CA GLU A 371 30.25 4.72 40.32
C GLU A 371 29.06 4.23 41.18
N ASP A 372 27.91 3.88 40.58
CA ASP A 372 26.73 3.40 41.31
C ASP A 372 26.96 2.04 42.02
N GLU A 373 27.84 1.17 41.49
CA GLU A 373 28.11 -0.16 42.08
C GLU A 373 28.91 -0.07 43.41
N ILE A 374 29.60 1.04 43.65
CA ILE A 374 30.43 1.25 44.86
C ILE A 374 29.57 1.68 46.05
N ASP A 375 28.46 2.36 45.83
CA ASP A 375 27.58 2.85 46.91
C ASP A 375 26.70 1.73 47.51
N ASP A 376 26.55 0.58 46.83
CA ASP A 376 25.80 -0.58 47.34
C ASP A 376 26.66 -1.53 48.22
N GLU A 377 27.98 -1.35 48.25
CA GLU A 377 28.92 -2.18 49.06
C GLU A 377 29.32 -1.54 50.42
N ILE A 378 28.86 -0.32 50.73
CA ILE A 378 29.15 0.40 51.99
C ILE A 378 27.91 0.41 52.89
#